data_AF-A0A833EAY3-F1
#
_entry.id   AF-A0A833EAY3-F1
#
_cell.length_a   1.000
_cell.length_b   1.000
_cell.length_c   1.000
_cell.angle_alpha   90.00
_cell.angle_beta   90.00
_cell.angle_gamma   90.00
#
_symmetry.space_group_name_H-M   'P 1'
#
loop_
_entity.id
_entity.type
_entity.pdbx_description
1 polymer ?
#
loop_
_entity_poly.entity_id
_entity_poly.type
_entity_poly.pdbx_seq_one_letter_code
_entity_poly.pdbx_strand_id
1 'polypeptide(L)'
;MPRTRRQRSKIVALALAGFFIVLLFLEVVAIFSPALIGIFQGKAYSYSVVVFAPPSMEQRAVQVAKDVASRLGVENYRIEPVEANITSGLMSIVLFVNDEPVLVLFTSSTQGVGEVVYQIATQLLPHVPDNATLLYAGSAGSFLLPKNMTLVEEFVRDIIASQPPHGSTPAETNTTQG
;
A
#
# COMPACT_ATOMS: atom_id res chain seq x y z
N MET A 1 -50.44 23.21 51.19
CA MET A 1 -49.08 23.27 50.61
C MET A 1 -48.74 21.97 49.87
N PRO A 2 -48.80 21.92 48.51
CA PRO A 2 -48.41 20.71 47.76
C PRO A 2 -47.36 21.01 46.66
N ARG A 3 -46.25 21.70 46.98
CA ARG A 3 -45.19 22.01 45.99
C ARG A 3 -44.01 21.03 46.00
N THR A 4 -43.75 20.35 47.11
CA THR A 4 -42.55 19.50 47.32
C THR A 4 -42.62 18.12 46.65
N ARG A 5 -43.82 17.57 46.42
CA ARG A 5 -43.98 16.23 45.80
C ARG A 5 -43.71 16.23 44.29
N ARG A 6 -44.04 17.33 43.62
CA ARG A 6 -43.91 17.51 42.15
C ARG A 6 -42.47 17.78 41.70
N GLN A 7 -41.61 18.22 42.62
CA GLN A 7 -40.20 18.49 42.34
C GLN A 7 -39.36 17.21 42.43
N ARG A 8 -39.65 16.32 43.38
CA ARG A 8 -39.00 15.00 43.51
C ARG A 8 -39.28 14.09 42.31
N SER A 9 -40.51 14.07 41.78
CA SER A 9 -40.84 13.26 40.60
C SER A 9 -40.10 13.71 39.33
N LYS A 10 -39.85 15.01 39.18
CA LYS A 10 -39.08 15.56 38.06
C LYS A 10 -37.60 15.17 38.13
N ILE A 11 -37.01 15.19 39.33
CA ILE A 11 -35.60 14.79 39.54
C ILE A 11 -35.42 13.30 39.25
N VAL A 12 -36.35 12.45 39.70
CA VAL A 12 -36.32 11.01 39.42
C VAL A 12 -36.50 10.73 37.92
N ALA A 13 -37.43 11.44 37.25
CA ALA A 13 -37.62 11.31 35.80
C ALA A 13 -36.38 11.74 35.00
N LEU A 14 -35.69 12.81 35.43
CA LEU A 14 -34.48 13.29 34.78
C LEU A 14 -33.30 12.33 34.96
N ALA A 15 -33.17 11.72 36.15
CA ALA A 15 -32.17 10.70 36.42
C ALA A 15 -32.41 9.42 35.60
N LEU A 16 -33.66 8.97 35.48
CA LEU A 16 -34.02 7.82 34.66
C LEU A 16 -33.79 8.09 33.17
N ALA A 17 -34.14 9.28 32.67
CA ALA A 17 -33.87 9.68 31.29
C ALA A 17 -32.36 9.72 31.00
N GLY A 18 -31.55 10.28 31.92
CA GLY A 18 -30.09 10.29 31.80
C GLY A 18 -29.49 8.88 31.76
N PHE A 19 -29.95 8.00 32.65
CA PHE A 19 -29.52 6.60 32.67
C PHE A 19 -29.89 5.88 31.36
N PHE A 20 -31.08 6.12 30.83
CA PHE A 20 -31.53 5.54 29.56
C PHE A 20 -30.71 6.03 28.36
N ILE A 21 -30.33 7.31 28.33
CA ILE A 21 -29.46 7.88 27.29
C ILE A 21 -28.07 7.24 27.35
N VAL A 22 -27.49 7.06 28.54
CA VAL A 22 -26.18 6.41 28.71
C VAL A 22 -26.24 4.95 28.27
N LEU A 23 -27.31 4.23 28.60
CA LEU A 23 -27.51 2.86 28.15
C LEU A 23 -27.65 2.77 26.62
N LEU A 24 -28.43 3.65 26.00
CA LEU A 24 -28.55 3.70 24.54
C LEU A 24 -27.21 4.01 23.87
N PHE A 25 -26.40 4.91 24.45
CA PHE A 25 -25.09 5.23 23.91
C PHE A 25 -24.12 4.04 24.03
N LEU A 26 -24.15 3.32 25.16
CA LEU A 26 -23.37 2.09 25.35
C LEU A 26 -23.81 0.98 24.39
N GLU A 27 -25.11 0.85 24.13
CA GLU A 27 -25.66 -0.13 23.20
C GLU A 27 -25.28 0.19 21.75
N VAL A 28 -25.36 1.46 21.36
CA VAL A 28 -24.85 1.93 20.07
C VAL A 28 -23.35 1.61 19.94
N VAL A 29 -22.54 1.97 20.95
CA VAL A 29 -21.11 1.64 20.96
C VAL A 29 -20.88 0.13 20.88
N ALA A 30 -21.68 -0.70 21.57
CA ALA A 30 -21.56 -2.16 21.54
C ALA A 30 -21.96 -2.76 20.17
N ILE A 31 -23.00 -2.23 19.53
CA ILE A 31 -23.42 -2.65 18.17
C ILE A 31 -22.37 -2.28 17.13
N PHE A 32 -21.74 -1.10 17.27
CA PHE A 32 -20.65 -0.66 16.40
C PHE A 32 -19.26 -1.14 16.85
N SER A 33 -19.12 -1.79 18.00
CA SER A 33 -17.84 -2.28 18.52
C SER A 33 -17.19 -3.31 17.59
N PRO A 34 -17.90 -4.31 17.03
CA PRO A 34 -17.30 -5.23 16.07
C PRO A 34 -16.85 -4.53 14.78
N ALA A 35 -17.56 -3.49 14.33
CA ALA A 35 -17.20 -2.71 13.14
C ALA A 35 -16.00 -1.79 13.39
N LEU A 36 -15.90 -1.19 14.59
CA LEU A 36 -14.75 -0.38 15.00
C LEU A 36 -13.52 -1.24 15.26
N ILE A 37 -13.68 -2.39 15.93
CA ILE A 37 -12.59 -3.35 16.19
C ILE A 37 -12.11 -3.99 14.87
N GLY A 38 -13.01 -4.26 13.91
CA GLY A 38 -12.64 -4.74 12.58
C GLY A 38 -11.84 -3.74 11.73
N ILE A 39 -11.95 -2.43 12.00
CA ILE A 39 -11.15 -1.38 11.34
C ILE A 39 -9.74 -1.28 11.95
N PHE A 40 -9.57 -1.61 13.24
CA PHE A 40 -8.28 -1.54 13.95
C PHE A 40 -7.55 -2.88 14.09
N GLN A 41 -8.19 -4.01 13.75
CA GLN A 41 -7.60 -5.35 13.73
C GLN A 41 -7.34 -5.84 12.30
N GLY A 42 -6.85 -4.97 11.42
CA GLY A 42 -6.01 -5.48 10.34
C GLY A 42 -4.87 -6.23 11.03
N LYS A 43 -4.69 -7.54 10.76
CA LYS A 43 -3.43 -8.21 11.06
C LYS A 43 -2.35 -7.27 10.58
N ALA A 44 -1.63 -6.64 11.51
CA ALA A 44 -0.57 -5.72 11.16
C ALA A 44 0.55 -6.58 10.61
N TYR A 45 0.44 -6.96 9.34
CA TYR A 45 1.54 -7.50 8.58
C TYR A 45 2.59 -6.39 8.62
N SER A 46 3.67 -6.62 9.36
CA SER A 46 4.79 -5.68 9.38
C SER A 46 5.46 -5.79 8.02
N TYR A 47 4.96 -5.00 7.07
CA TYR A 47 5.58 -4.92 5.78
C TYR A 47 6.93 -4.23 5.93
N SER A 48 7.91 -4.64 5.14
CA SER A 48 9.08 -3.80 4.84
C SER A 48 9.12 -3.52 3.35
N VAL A 49 9.45 -2.29 2.99
CA VAL A 49 9.45 -1.82 1.61
C VAL A 49 10.88 -1.73 1.10
N VAL A 50 11.18 -2.40 0.00
CA VAL A 50 12.46 -2.26 -0.71
C VAL A 50 12.19 -1.75 -2.09
N VAL A 51 12.84 -0.65 -2.47
CA VAL A 51 12.76 -0.12 -3.83
C VAL A 51 14.10 -0.35 -4.52
N PHE A 52 14.08 -1.20 -5.55
CA PHE A 52 15.23 -1.46 -6.41
C PHE A 52 15.23 -0.44 -7.55
N ALA A 53 16.30 0.34 -7.67
CA ALA A 53 16.36 1.39 -8.68
C ALA A 53 17.78 1.64 -9.21
N PRO A 54 17.93 2.04 -10.48
CA PRO A 54 19.18 2.58 -10.99
C PRO A 54 19.63 3.83 -10.22
N PRO A 55 20.94 4.13 -10.14
CA PRO A 55 21.44 5.34 -9.48
C PRO A 55 20.84 6.64 -10.02
N SER A 56 20.51 6.68 -11.32
CA SER A 56 19.85 7.83 -11.97
C SER A 56 18.44 8.12 -11.45
N MET A 57 17.79 7.15 -10.79
CA MET A 57 16.42 7.25 -10.30
C MET A 57 16.32 7.31 -8.76
N GLU A 58 17.43 7.41 -8.04
CA GLU A 58 17.46 7.33 -6.57
C GLU A 58 16.47 8.30 -5.89
N GLN A 59 16.41 9.56 -6.32
CA GLN A 59 15.47 10.54 -5.76
C GLN A 59 14.00 10.14 -5.97
N ARG A 60 13.67 9.59 -7.15
CA ARG A 60 12.32 9.09 -7.46
C ARG A 60 12.01 7.84 -6.63
N ALA A 61 12.99 6.95 -6.49
CA ALA A 61 12.86 5.75 -5.67
C ALA A 61 12.61 6.10 -4.20
N VAL A 62 13.32 7.10 -3.64
CA VAL A 62 13.08 7.61 -2.28
C VAL A 62 11.66 8.15 -2.14
N GLN A 63 11.16 8.91 -3.11
CA GLN A 63 9.80 9.45 -3.08
C GLN A 63 8.76 8.31 -3.08
N VAL A 64 8.94 7.31 -3.95
CA VAL A 64 8.06 6.14 -4.03
C VAL A 64 8.11 5.34 -2.74
N ALA A 65 9.30 5.06 -2.21
CA ALA A 65 9.47 4.31 -0.97
C ALA A 65 8.74 4.99 0.20
N LYS A 66 8.87 6.32 0.32
CA LYS A 66 8.16 7.12 1.33
C LYS A 66 6.64 7.09 1.16
N ASP A 67 6.14 7.28 -0.06
CA ASP A 67 4.69 7.26 -0.33
C ASP A 67 4.10 5.89 0.01
N VAL A 68 4.73 4.81 -0.48
CA VAL A 68 4.32 3.42 -0.20
C VAL A 68 4.37 3.13 1.30
N ALA A 69 5.49 3.46 1.96
CA ALA A 69 5.65 3.20 3.40
C ALA A 69 4.61 3.95 4.23
N SER A 70 4.36 5.24 3.92
CA SER A 70 3.37 6.04 4.64
C SER A 70 1.95 5.48 4.54
N ARG A 71 1.57 4.96 3.36
CA ARG A 71 0.24 4.39 3.10
C ARG A 71 0.03 3.03 3.73
N LEU A 72 1.09 2.23 3.80
CA LEU A 72 1.06 0.93 4.46
C LEU A 72 1.27 1.02 5.98
N GLY A 73 1.57 2.20 6.52
CA GLY A 73 1.90 2.39 7.94
C GLY A 73 3.23 1.73 8.33
N VAL A 74 4.19 1.69 7.40
CA VAL A 74 5.50 1.03 7.54
C VAL A 74 6.55 2.06 7.95
N GLU A 75 7.31 1.76 8.99
CA GLU A 75 8.42 2.62 9.44
C GLU A 75 9.73 2.33 8.69
N ASN A 76 9.91 1.09 8.22
CA ASN A 76 11.14 0.63 7.61
C ASN A 76 11.02 0.51 6.08
N TYR A 77 11.64 1.43 5.37
CA TYR A 77 11.87 1.32 3.93
C TYR A 77 13.35 1.50 3.60
N ARG A 78 13.82 0.85 2.54
CA ARG A 78 15.18 1.05 2.02
C ARG A 78 15.18 1.11 0.49
N ILE A 79 16.22 1.73 -0.05
CA ILE A 79 16.48 1.78 -1.48
C ILE A 79 17.68 0.90 -1.75
N GLU A 80 17.55 -0.03 -2.69
CA GLU A 80 18.64 -0.86 -3.15
C GLU A 80 19.09 -0.42 -4.54
N PRO A 81 20.34 0.03 -4.71
CA PRO A 81 20.85 0.38 -6.02
C PRO A 81 20.96 -0.88 -6.88
N VAL A 82 20.58 -0.72 -8.14
CA VAL A 82 20.76 -1.73 -9.19
C VAL A 82 21.70 -1.15 -10.22
N GLU A 83 22.80 -1.84 -10.49
CA GLU A 83 23.67 -1.51 -11.61
C GLU A 83 22.91 -1.80 -12.91
N ALA A 84 22.33 -0.76 -13.48
CA ALA A 84 21.62 -0.81 -14.74
C ALA A 84 22.32 0.09 -15.75
N ASN A 85 22.11 -0.19 -17.03
CA ASN A 85 22.49 0.75 -18.07
C ASN A 85 21.78 2.09 -17.78
N ILE A 86 22.51 3.20 -17.93
CA ILE A 86 22.15 4.57 -17.50
C ILE A 86 20.76 5.04 -18.02
N THR A 87 20.23 4.33 -19.02
CA THR A 87 18.95 4.57 -19.70
C THR A 87 17.76 3.78 -19.14
N SER A 88 17.95 2.88 -18.17
CA SER A 88 16.82 2.16 -17.56
C SER A 88 15.95 3.15 -16.79
N GLY A 89 14.73 3.36 -17.26
CA GLY A 89 13.75 4.24 -16.66
C GLY A 89 12.83 3.51 -15.68
N LEU A 90 13.20 2.29 -15.27
CA LEU A 90 12.38 1.38 -14.48
C LEU A 90 12.96 1.19 -13.08
N MET A 91 12.07 1.15 -12.10
CA MET A 91 12.35 0.74 -10.73
C MET A 91 11.35 -0.34 -10.32
N SER A 92 11.68 -1.11 -9.29
CA SER A 92 10.79 -2.12 -8.74
C SER A 92 10.53 -1.85 -7.26
N ILE A 93 9.28 -2.01 -6.85
CA ILE A 93 8.85 -2.01 -5.47
C ILE A 93 8.64 -3.46 -5.06
N VAL A 94 9.34 -3.88 -4.02
CA VAL A 94 9.16 -5.20 -3.42
C VAL A 94 8.68 -5.02 -1.99
N LEU A 95 7.54 -5.64 -1.67
CA LEU A 95 7.07 -5.74 -0.29
C LEU A 95 7.51 -7.06 0.28
N PHE A 96 7.93 -7.03 1.54
CA PHE A 96 8.28 -8.20 2.32
C PHE A 96 7.41 -8.30 3.56
N VAL A 97 7.16 -9.53 4.00
CA VAL A 97 6.56 -9.85 5.29
C VAL A 97 7.46 -10.90 5.94
N ASN A 98 7.99 -10.62 7.13
CA ASN A 98 8.94 -11.49 7.82
C ASN A 98 10.13 -11.92 6.92
N ASP A 99 10.74 -10.95 6.23
CA ASP A 99 11.84 -11.16 5.27
C ASP A 99 11.51 -12.02 4.04
N GLU A 100 10.24 -12.35 3.81
CA GLU A 100 9.81 -13.07 2.60
C GLU A 100 9.11 -12.13 1.61
N PRO A 101 9.43 -12.18 0.31
CA PRO A 101 8.80 -11.32 -0.68
C PRO A 101 7.34 -11.70 -0.91
N VAL A 102 6.43 -10.73 -0.85
CA VAL A 102 4.99 -10.95 -1.07
C VAL A 102 4.44 -10.20 -2.28
N LEU A 103 5.08 -9.09 -2.68
CA LEU A 103 4.70 -8.31 -3.86
C LEU A 103 5.94 -7.84 -4.60
N VAL A 104 5.90 -7.87 -5.93
CA VAL A 104 6.82 -7.22 -6.86
C VAL A 104 6.00 -6.35 -7.81
N LEU A 105 6.37 -5.09 -7.97
CA LEU A 105 5.74 -4.17 -8.91
C LEU A 105 6.80 -3.35 -9.63
N PHE A 106 6.79 -3.38 -10.96
CA PHE A 106 7.66 -2.52 -11.77
C PHE A 106 6.95 -1.23 -12.15
N THR A 107 7.66 -0.11 -12.08
CA THR A 107 7.14 1.20 -12.48
C THR A 107 8.26 2.09 -13.00
N SER A 108 7.93 2.99 -13.93
CA SER A 108 8.78 4.11 -14.32
C SER A 108 8.29 5.46 -13.77
N SER A 109 7.08 5.45 -13.19
CA SER A 109 6.39 6.62 -12.65
C SER A 109 6.45 6.63 -11.13
N THR A 110 6.38 7.82 -10.55
CA THR A 110 6.20 8.04 -9.10
C THR A 110 4.75 8.34 -8.73
N GLN A 111 3.88 8.64 -9.70
CA GLN A 111 2.52 9.07 -9.44
C GLN A 111 1.60 7.88 -9.16
N GLY A 112 0.86 7.95 -8.06
CA GLY A 112 -0.18 6.96 -7.71
C GLY A 112 0.34 5.58 -7.31
N VAL A 113 1.66 5.37 -7.30
CA VAL A 113 2.26 4.06 -6.99
C VAL A 113 1.88 3.60 -5.59
N GLY A 114 1.93 4.47 -4.58
CA GLY A 114 1.54 4.10 -3.23
C GLY A 114 0.08 3.71 -3.10
N GLU A 115 -0.84 4.34 -3.84
CA GLU A 115 -2.26 3.96 -3.87
C GLU A 115 -2.43 2.57 -4.49
N VAL A 116 -1.78 2.32 -5.63
CA VAL A 116 -1.82 1.01 -6.30
C VAL A 116 -1.27 -0.08 -5.37
N VAL A 117 -0.13 0.15 -4.75
CA VAL A 117 0.48 -0.81 -3.81
C VAL A 117 -0.44 -1.05 -2.61
N TYR A 118 -1.05 -0.01 -2.05
CA TYR A 118 -2.01 -0.14 -0.94
C TYR A 118 -3.24 -0.97 -1.33
N GLN A 119 -3.81 -0.74 -2.51
CA GLN A 119 -4.94 -1.52 -3.01
C GLN A 119 -4.56 -2.99 -3.25
N ILE A 120 -3.40 -3.25 -3.84
CA ILE A 120 -2.89 -4.62 -4.03
C ILE A 120 -2.70 -5.30 -2.66
N ALA A 121 -2.09 -4.60 -1.70
CA ALA A 121 -1.82 -5.16 -0.37
C ALA A 121 -3.11 -5.49 0.41
N THR A 122 -4.16 -4.70 0.23
CA THR A 122 -5.43 -4.89 0.95
C THR A 122 -6.39 -5.84 0.25
N GLN A 123 -6.39 -5.88 -1.09
CA GLN A 123 -7.39 -6.62 -1.86
C GLN A 123 -6.85 -7.88 -2.53
N LEU A 124 -5.60 -7.86 -3.01
CA LEU A 124 -5.04 -8.99 -3.78
C LEU A 124 -4.18 -9.90 -2.90
N LEU A 125 -3.25 -9.35 -2.11
CA LEU A 125 -2.33 -10.15 -1.28
C LEU A 125 -3.03 -11.15 -0.34
N PRO A 126 -4.20 -10.86 0.28
CA PRO A 126 -4.89 -11.86 1.10
C PRO A 126 -5.35 -13.11 0.36
N HIS A 127 -5.42 -13.05 -0.97
CA HIS A 127 -5.86 -14.16 -1.84
C HIS A 127 -4.68 -14.86 -2.52
N VAL A 128 -3.46 -14.36 -2.33
CA VAL A 128 -2.25 -14.97 -2.89
C VAL A 128 -1.87 -16.20 -2.04
N PRO A 129 -1.56 -17.35 -2.66
CA PRO A 129 -1.07 -18.51 -1.93
C PRO A 129 0.15 -18.18 -1.07
N ASP A 130 0.22 -18.73 0.15
CA ASP A 130 1.29 -18.45 1.11
C ASP A 130 2.71 -18.79 0.60
N ASN A 131 2.81 -19.63 -0.43
CA ASN A 131 4.05 -20.08 -1.08
C ASN A 131 4.39 -19.30 -2.37
N ALA A 132 3.68 -18.21 -2.66
CA ALA A 132 3.87 -17.41 -3.85
C ALA A 132 4.13 -15.93 -3.52
N THR A 133 4.86 -15.28 -4.41
CA THR A 133 5.02 -13.83 -4.46
C THR A 133 4.19 -13.30 -5.62
N LEU A 134 3.39 -12.26 -5.38
CA LEU A 134 2.60 -11.63 -6.44
C LEU A 134 3.50 -10.71 -7.27
N LEU A 135 3.59 -10.94 -8.58
CA LEU A 135 4.14 -9.99 -9.54
C LEU A 135 2.98 -9.22 -10.18
N TYR A 136 2.92 -7.91 -9.95
CA TYR A 136 1.96 -7.02 -10.59
C TYR A 136 2.62 -6.26 -11.74
N ALA A 137 2.19 -6.53 -12.97
CA ALA A 137 2.73 -5.96 -14.19
C ALA A 137 1.77 -4.93 -14.83
N GLY A 138 0.91 -4.30 -14.01
CA GLY A 138 -0.04 -3.29 -14.49
C GLY A 138 -1.04 -3.87 -15.49
N SER A 139 -1.04 -3.35 -16.71
CA SER A 139 -1.95 -3.78 -17.78
C SER A 139 -1.68 -5.19 -18.28
N ALA A 140 -0.47 -5.72 -18.09
CA ALA A 140 -0.15 -7.11 -18.43
C ALA A 140 -0.76 -8.11 -17.43
N GLY A 141 -1.31 -7.62 -16.31
CA GLY A 141 -1.98 -8.43 -15.30
C GLY A 141 -1.08 -8.78 -14.12
N SER A 142 -1.44 -9.88 -13.45
CA SER A 142 -0.75 -10.38 -12.27
C SER A 142 -0.29 -11.82 -12.46
N PHE A 143 0.89 -12.12 -11.96
CA PHE A 143 1.56 -13.41 -12.08
C PHE A 143 2.03 -13.87 -10.71
N LEU A 144 2.23 -15.17 -10.54
CA LEU A 144 2.76 -15.73 -9.31
C LEU A 144 4.21 -16.17 -9.55
N LEU A 145 5.11 -15.62 -8.74
CA LEU A 145 6.49 -16.06 -8.65
C LEU A 145 6.65 -17.01 -7.45
N PRO A 146 7.64 -17.91 -7.45
CA PRO A 146 8.00 -18.67 -6.26
C PRO A 146 8.37 -17.72 -5.12
N LYS A 147 7.91 -18.02 -3.90
CA LYS A 147 8.27 -17.23 -2.71
C LYS A 147 9.70 -17.52 -2.27
N ASN A 148 10.64 -16.88 -2.94
CA ASN A 148 12.07 -17.03 -2.71
C ASN A 148 12.74 -15.66 -2.90
N MET A 149 13.36 -15.15 -1.83
CA MET A 149 14.01 -13.85 -1.81
C MET A 149 15.08 -13.71 -2.90
N THR A 150 16.03 -14.65 -2.96
CA THR A 150 17.13 -14.62 -3.92
C THR A 150 16.63 -14.62 -5.36
N LEU A 151 15.65 -15.47 -5.68
CA LEU A 151 15.07 -15.53 -7.02
C LEU A 151 14.37 -14.22 -7.38
N VAL A 152 13.57 -13.67 -6.47
CA VAL A 152 12.86 -12.40 -6.69
C VAL A 152 13.84 -11.25 -6.88
N GLU A 153 14.90 -11.17 -6.07
CA GLU A 153 15.93 -10.14 -6.20
C GLU A 153 16.69 -10.23 -7.51
N GLU A 154 17.16 -11.42 -7.89
CA GLU A 154 17.82 -11.67 -9.18
C GLU A 154 16.89 -11.30 -10.34
N PHE A 155 15.65 -11.76 -10.31
CA PHE A 155 14.64 -11.42 -11.31
C PHE A 155 14.43 -9.90 -11.42
N VAL A 156 14.28 -9.20 -10.30
CA VAL A 156 14.09 -7.74 -10.29
C VAL A 156 15.31 -7.02 -10.87
N ARG A 157 16.52 -7.42 -10.46
CA ARG A 157 17.77 -6.84 -10.95
C ARG A 157 17.93 -7.06 -12.45
N ASP A 158 17.66 -8.27 -12.93
CA ASP A 158 17.74 -8.61 -14.36
C ASP A 158 16.77 -7.80 -15.21
N ILE A 159 15.52 -7.63 -14.76
CA ILE A 159 14.51 -6.85 -15.51
C ILE A 159 14.88 -5.36 -15.56
N ILE A 160 15.37 -4.79 -14.45
CA ILE A 160 15.81 -3.40 -14.42
C ILE A 160 17.06 -3.20 -15.29
N ALA A 161 18.01 -4.15 -15.27
CA ALA A 161 19.24 -4.05 -16.05
C ALA A 161 19.03 -4.29 -17.55
N SER A 162 18.07 -5.13 -17.93
CA SER A 162 17.84 -5.54 -19.33
C SER A 162 17.01 -4.58 -20.17
N GLN A 163 16.47 -3.50 -19.60
CA GLN A 163 15.60 -2.59 -20.34
C GLN A 163 16.38 -1.74 -21.37
N PRO A 164 16.11 -1.86 -22.68
CA PRO A 164 16.72 -1.01 -23.70
C PRO A 164 16.13 0.41 -23.65
N PRO A 165 16.88 1.44 -24.12
CA PRO A 165 16.34 2.79 -24.24
C PRO A 165 15.10 2.77 -25.15
N HIS A 166 13.96 3.23 -24.65
CA HIS A 166 12.80 3.51 -25.50
C HIS A 166 13.12 4.68 -26.43
N GLY A 167 13.62 4.38 -27.62
CA GLY A 167 13.78 5.33 -28.71
C GLY A 167 12.44 5.61 -29.38
N SER A 168 11.84 6.75 -29.09
CA SER A 168 10.83 7.35 -29.97
C SER A 168 11.54 8.16 -31.07
N THR A 169 11.70 7.58 -32.26
CA THR A 169 11.98 8.35 -33.48
C THR A 169 11.45 7.60 -34.71
N PRO A 170 10.34 8.06 -35.33
CA PRO A 170 10.17 7.96 -36.77
C PRO A 170 10.92 9.13 -37.40
N ALA A 171 11.94 8.83 -38.20
CA ALA A 171 12.59 9.79 -39.06
C ALA A 171 11.60 10.29 -40.12
N GLU A 172 11.37 11.61 -40.18
CA GLU A 172 10.77 12.22 -41.35
C GLU A 172 11.87 12.97 -42.12
N THR A 173 12.17 12.37 -43.26
CA THR A 173 13.17 12.70 -44.25
C THR A 173 12.98 14.11 -44.80
N ASN A 174 13.91 15.02 -44.49
CA ASN A 174 14.12 16.21 -45.31
C ASN A 174 14.78 15.78 -46.63
N THR A 175 14.06 15.87 -47.75
CA THR A 175 14.69 15.90 -49.07
C THR A 175 14.19 17.13 -49.82
N THR A 176 15.07 18.12 -49.84
CA THR A 176 15.10 19.25 -50.77
C THR A 176 15.38 18.70 -52.17
N GLN A 177 14.49 18.94 -53.13
CA GLN A 177 14.80 18.83 -54.56
C GLN A 177 14.88 20.24 -55.14
N GLY A 178 15.89 20.44 -55.99
CA GLY A 178 16.16 21.69 -56.71
C GLY A 178 15.35 21.86 -57.99
#